data_AF-A0A9D8A6I4-F1
#
_entry.id   AF-A0A9D8A6I4-F1
#
_cell.length_a   1.000
_cell.length_b   1.000
_cell.length_c   1.000
_cell.angle_alpha   90.00
_cell.angle_beta   90.00
_cell.angle_gamma   90.00
#
_symmetry.space_group_name_H-M   'P 1'
#
loop_
_entity.id
_entity.type
_entity.pdbx_description
1 polymer ?
#
loop_
_entity_poly.entity_id
_entity_poly.type
_entity_poly.pdbx_seq_one_letter_code
_entity_poly.pdbx_strand_id
1 'polypeptide(L)'
;MKSIYNTRAARDEEVVTAFLSSHWPPTISGLASMLINIPELYIEYSLINKYGVEINNDTIVSHGNLKKQDQFTFVLRNIGGPAHVDEIKNALLTLFGTTDGLHNIEANLSRRDDVLLAGSRTFCLYENLGVSSDSISEIRETAFNYINKMGDYVRANILCEKLFAQKTFDGVQITPYNLLGILQDDSRYITKPGLIIGLKTFGNTWQLQDAIEEIVQNHGPIHTRAVLNHLPENRMVPEVTVSTVLRDHSDFIRVDPGTYDTIGHVFGSKSQKDTLISQVRNELVRQKESEGVLYTRYVEGRFQNLNHFAFRTLLERNFKVDYSTGKFGLN
;
A
#
# COMPACT_ATOMS: atom_id res chain seq x y z
N MET A 1 30.20 15.79 -40.26
CA MET A 1 28.89 15.29 -40.71
C MET A 1 27.97 15.19 -39.49
N LYS A 2 27.30 16.29 -39.12
CA LYS A 2 26.30 16.28 -38.04
C LYS A 2 24.98 15.77 -38.64
N SER A 3 24.54 14.62 -38.15
CA SER A 3 23.38 13.90 -38.63
C SER A 3 22.11 14.74 -38.53
N ILE A 4 21.42 14.84 -39.66
CA ILE A 4 20.15 15.53 -39.88
C ILE A 4 19.03 14.65 -39.33
N TYR A 5 18.89 14.58 -38.01
CA TYR A 5 17.68 14.07 -37.34
C TYR A 5 16.86 15.23 -36.77
N ASN A 6 16.72 16.30 -37.56
CA ASN A 6 15.91 17.46 -37.21
C ASN A 6 14.55 17.34 -37.91
N THR A 7 13.80 16.29 -37.58
CA THR A 7 12.45 16.11 -38.11
C THR A 7 11.50 17.10 -37.42
N ARG A 8 10.51 17.63 -38.15
CA ARG A 8 9.48 18.53 -37.62
C ARG A 8 8.83 17.98 -36.33
N ALA A 9 8.65 16.66 -36.27
CA ALA A 9 8.12 15.96 -35.10
C ALA A 9 9.00 16.13 -33.85
N ALA A 10 10.33 16.01 -33.97
CA ALA A 10 11.25 16.18 -32.84
C ALA A 10 11.23 17.62 -32.31
N ARG A 11 11.16 18.62 -33.20
CA ARG A 11 11.02 20.03 -32.79
C ARG A 11 9.71 20.31 -32.08
N ASP A 12 8.61 19.73 -32.56
CA ASP A 12 7.33 19.88 -31.86
C ASP A 12 7.35 19.24 -30.47
N GLU A 13 8.07 18.13 -30.32
CA GLU A 13 8.26 17.47 -29.03
C GLU A 13 9.08 18.35 -28.07
N GLU A 14 10.17 18.96 -28.55
CA GLU A 14 10.93 19.95 -27.76
C GLU A 14 10.07 21.15 -27.33
N VAL A 15 9.23 21.67 -28.22
CA VAL A 15 8.31 22.78 -27.93
C VAL A 15 7.32 22.40 -26.83
N VAL A 16 6.66 21.24 -26.94
CA VAL A 16 5.68 20.84 -25.92
C VAL A 16 6.36 20.51 -24.60
N THR A 17 7.54 19.89 -24.61
CA THR A 17 8.30 19.64 -23.38
C THR A 17 8.64 20.94 -22.67
N ALA A 18 9.13 21.97 -23.39
CA ALA A 18 9.43 23.28 -22.81
C ALA A 18 8.17 23.96 -22.27
N PHE A 19 7.06 23.90 -23.00
CA PHE A 19 5.77 24.41 -22.55
C PHE A 19 5.30 23.72 -21.27
N LEU A 20 5.39 22.39 -21.21
CA LEU A 20 5.02 21.60 -20.04
C LEU A 20 5.97 21.79 -18.85
N SER A 21 7.20 22.25 -19.08
CA SER A 21 8.20 22.51 -18.05
C SER A 21 8.19 23.96 -17.55
N SER A 22 7.33 24.82 -18.11
CA SER A 22 7.27 26.24 -17.74
C SER A 22 6.25 26.51 -16.63
N HIS A 23 6.54 27.51 -15.80
CA HIS A 23 5.59 28.00 -14.79
C HIS A 23 4.42 28.72 -15.45
N TRP A 24 3.21 28.49 -14.93
CA TRP A 24 2.03 29.15 -15.46
C TRP A 24 1.86 30.59 -14.93
N PRO A 25 1.49 31.58 -15.78
CA PRO A 25 1.38 31.49 -17.24
C PRO A 25 2.74 31.66 -17.94
N PRO A 26 3.08 30.81 -18.93
CA PRO A 26 4.31 30.95 -19.69
C PRO A 26 4.19 32.04 -20.77
N THR A 27 5.34 32.54 -21.21
CA THR A 27 5.43 33.48 -22.33
C THR A 27 6.18 32.87 -23.52
N ILE A 28 5.89 33.32 -24.74
CA ILE A 28 6.58 32.86 -25.95
C ILE A 28 8.06 33.23 -25.87
N SER A 29 8.37 34.45 -25.44
CA SER A 29 9.74 34.90 -25.19
C SER A 29 10.47 34.03 -24.16
N GLY A 30 9.76 33.60 -23.10
CA GLY A 30 10.28 32.68 -22.10
C GLY A 30 10.63 31.32 -22.69
N LEU A 31 9.73 30.73 -23.48
CA LEU A 31 9.97 29.46 -24.18
C LEU A 31 11.11 29.56 -25.20
N ALA A 32 11.19 30.66 -25.93
CA ALA A 32 12.26 30.92 -26.90
C ALA A 32 13.64 30.97 -26.24
N SER A 33 13.72 31.54 -25.04
CA SER A 33 14.97 31.57 -24.27
C SER A 33 15.43 30.16 -23.86
N MET A 34 14.50 29.23 -23.63
CA MET A 34 14.80 27.82 -23.33
C MET A 34 15.16 27.03 -24.59
N LEU A 35 14.56 27.39 -25.73
CA LEU A 35 14.68 26.70 -27.02
C LEU A 35 15.52 27.52 -28.02
N ILE A 36 16.78 27.79 -27.68
CA ILE A 36 17.70 28.68 -28.42
C ILE A 36 17.80 28.35 -29.93
N ASN A 37 17.54 27.09 -30.32
CA ASN A 37 17.63 26.63 -31.71
C ASN A 37 16.28 26.61 -32.47
N ILE A 38 15.18 27.01 -31.83
CA ILE A 38 13.83 27.00 -32.39
C ILE A 38 13.33 28.45 -32.49
N PRO A 39 13.02 28.96 -33.70
CA PRO A 39 12.50 30.31 -33.87
C PRO A 39 11.17 30.53 -33.14
N GLU A 40 10.96 31.71 -32.54
CA GLU A 40 9.72 32.07 -31.83
C GLU A 40 8.46 31.84 -32.65
N LEU A 41 8.48 32.25 -33.92
CA LEU A 41 7.38 32.03 -34.86
C LEU A 41 7.03 30.54 -35.03
N TYR A 42 8.00 29.64 -34.91
CA TYR A 42 7.75 28.20 -34.96
C TYR A 42 7.11 27.70 -33.66
N ILE A 43 7.59 28.19 -32.51
CA ILE A 43 7.04 27.86 -31.18
C ILE A 43 5.56 28.25 -31.14
N GLU A 44 5.26 29.50 -31.49
CA GLU A 44 3.89 30.03 -31.58
C GLU A 44 3.04 29.22 -32.55
N TYR A 45 3.53 29.00 -33.77
CA TYR A 45 2.82 28.20 -34.77
C TYR A 45 2.50 26.78 -34.26
N SER A 46 3.44 26.11 -33.60
CA SER A 46 3.27 24.76 -33.09
C SER A 46 2.23 24.72 -31.97
N LEU A 47 2.34 25.62 -30.98
CA LEU A 47 1.41 25.71 -29.86
C LEU A 47 -0.03 26.01 -30.33
N ILE A 48 -0.21 26.97 -31.23
CA ILE A 48 -1.55 27.32 -31.75
C ILE A 48 -2.11 26.17 -32.59
N ASN A 49 -1.39 25.72 -33.62
CA ASN A 49 -1.99 24.84 -34.63
C ASN A 49 -2.08 23.38 -34.20
N LYS A 50 -1.16 22.91 -33.36
CA LYS A 50 -1.10 21.49 -32.94
C LYS A 50 -1.78 21.28 -31.60
N TYR A 51 -1.62 22.23 -30.69
CA TYR A 51 -2.13 22.12 -29.32
C TYR A 51 -3.33 23.02 -29.08
N GLY A 52 -3.74 23.89 -30.00
CA GLY A 52 -4.92 24.74 -29.82
C GLY A 52 -4.75 25.75 -28.67
N VAL A 53 -3.51 26.16 -28.40
CA VAL A 53 -3.17 27.12 -27.36
C VAL A 53 -3.54 28.53 -27.83
N GLU A 54 -4.09 29.34 -26.93
CA GLU A 54 -4.38 30.76 -27.17
C GLU A 54 -3.27 31.63 -26.59
N ILE A 55 -2.83 32.62 -27.36
CA ILE A 55 -1.73 33.52 -27.01
C ILE A 55 -2.24 34.97 -27.13
N ASN A 56 -1.96 35.77 -26.10
CA ASN A 56 -2.29 37.19 -26.07
C ASN A 56 -1.04 37.99 -25.67
N ASN A 57 -0.53 38.80 -26.60
CA ASN A 57 0.61 39.71 -26.39
C ASN A 57 1.76 39.01 -25.64
N ASP A 58 2.34 37.97 -26.25
CA ASP A 58 3.43 37.13 -25.71
C ASP A 58 3.03 36.15 -24.58
N THR A 59 1.91 36.38 -23.89
CA THR A 59 1.47 35.50 -22.80
C THR A 59 0.57 34.38 -23.33
N ILE A 60 0.86 33.14 -22.94
CA ILE A 60 -0.02 31.99 -23.20
C ILE A 60 -1.16 32.01 -22.18
N VAL A 61 -2.40 32.11 -22.67
CA VAL A 61 -3.61 32.30 -21.83
C VAL A 61 -4.53 31.09 -21.79
N SER A 62 -4.26 30.07 -22.61
CA SER A 62 -4.98 28.79 -22.60
C SER A 62 -4.01 27.63 -22.60
N HIS A 63 -4.40 26.51 -21.99
CA HIS A 63 -3.60 25.28 -22.02
C HIS A 63 -3.87 24.41 -23.26
N GLY A 64 -4.85 24.79 -24.10
CA GLY A 64 -5.20 24.06 -25.31
C GLY A 64 -5.66 22.60 -25.08
N ASN A 65 -5.51 21.77 -26.10
CA ASN A 65 -5.90 20.37 -26.17
C ASN A 65 -4.77 19.42 -25.74
N LEU A 66 -4.16 19.67 -24.57
CA LEU A 66 -3.18 18.75 -24.01
C LEU A 66 -3.79 17.38 -23.73
N LYS A 67 -3.04 16.31 -24.01
CA LYS A 67 -3.44 14.95 -23.64
C LYS A 67 -3.53 14.84 -22.11
N LYS A 68 -4.36 13.93 -21.62
CA LYS A 68 -4.58 13.77 -20.17
C LYS A 68 -3.28 13.57 -19.37
N GLN A 69 -2.34 12.79 -19.91
CA GLN A 69 -1.04 12.58 -19.27
C GLN A 69 -0.24 13.88 -19.13
N ASP A 70 -0.21 14.69 -20.18
CA ASP A 70 0.46 16.00 -20.19
C ASP A 70 -0.22 16.97 -19.22
N GLN A 71 -1.56 16.93 -19.10
CA GLN A 71 -2.30 17.70 -18.11
C GLN A 71 -1.88 17.33 -16.68
N PHE A 72 -1.75 16.04 -16.36
CA PHE A 72 -1.28 15.60 -15.05
C PHE A 72 0.15 16.06 -14.75
N THR A 73 1.06 15.96 -15.75
CA THR A 73 2.44 16.45 -15.61
C THR A 73 2.44 17.95 -15.31
N PHE A 74 1.66 18.71 -16.10
CA PHE A 74 1.56 20.15 -15.96
C PHE A 74 1.04 20.55 -14.58
N VAL A 75 -0.01 19.88 -14.09
CA VAL A 75 -0.56 20.11 -12.75
C VAL A 75 0.47 19.83 -11.67
N LEU A 76 1.10 18.66 -11.68
CA LEU A 76 2.08 18.29 -10.66
C LEU A 76 3.30 19.22 -10.65
N ARG A 77 3.78 19.65 -11.82
CA ARG A 77 4.84 20.65 -11.95
C ARG A 77 4.46 21.99 -11.36
N ASN A 78 3.27 22.50 -11.69
CA ASN A 78 2.82 23.79 -11.19
C ASN A 78 2.55 23.78 -9.68
N ILE A 79 2.18 22.63 -9.10
CA ILE A 79 2.09 22.48 -7.64
C ILE A 79 3.49 22.50 -7.00
N GLY A 80 4.52 22.00 -7.71
CA GLY A 80 5.91 22.08 -7.28
C GLY A 80 6.28 21.17 -6.10
N GLY A 81 5.41 20.22 -5.74
CA GLY A 81 5.63 19.32 -4.62
C GLY A 81 4.58 18.21 -4.51
N PRO A 82 4.57 17.44 -3.40
CA PRO A 82 3.58 16.40 -3.17
C PRO A 82 2.16 16.95 -3.14
N ALA A 83 1.26 16.35 -3.91
CA ALA A 83 -0.13 16.77 -4.05
C ALA A 83 -1.09 15.61 -3.80
N HIS A 84 -2.10 15.82 -2.95
CA HIS A 84 -3.19 14.85 -2.77
C HIS A 84 -4.06 14.77 -4.03
N VAL A 85 -4.64 13.61 -4.30
CA VAL A 85 -5.48 13.38 -5.49
C VAL A 85 -6.64 14.38 -5.64
N ASP A 86 -7.19 14.87 -4.52
CA ASP A 86 -8.23 15.91 -4.54
C ASP A 86 -7.68 17.27 -4.99
N GLU A 87 -6.46 17.62 -4.60
CA GLU A 87 -5.79 18.85 -5.03
C GLU A 87 -5.49 18.78 -6.53
N ILE A 88 -5.01 17.63 -7.00
CA ILE A 88 -4.77 17.36 -8.43
C ILE A 88 -6.08 17.47 -9.22
N LYS A 89 -7.17 16.90 -8.71
CA LYS A 89 -8.50 16.99 -9.34
C LYS A 89 -8.98 18.43 -9.45
N ASN A 90 -8.84 19.21 -8.38
CA ASN A 90 -9.25 20.61 -8.36
C ASN A 90 -8.40 21.43 -9.35
N ALA A 91 -7.07 21.21 -9.37
CA ALA A 91 -6.18 21.87 -10.32
C ALA A 91 -6.51 21.53 -11.79
N LEU A 92 -6.89 20.28 -12.09
CA LEU A 92 -7.36 19.91 -13.44
C LEU A 92 -8.62 20.65 -13.84
N LEU A 93 -9.57 20.81 -12.90
CA LEU A 93 -10.80 21.54 -13.16
C LEU A 93 -10.53 23.03 -13.37
N THR A 94 -9.68 23.62 -12.53
CA THR A 94 -9.34 25.05 -12.61
C THR A 94 -8.55 25.38 -13.88
N LEU A 95 -7.55 24.57 -14.24
CA LEU A 95 -6.67 24.85 -15.38
C LEU A 95 -7.31 24.41 -16.71
N PHE A 96 -7.90 23.20 -16.76
CA PHE A 96 -8.34 22.60 -18.02
C PHE A 96 -9.86 22.55 -18.19
N GLY A 97 -10.65 22.94 -17.18
CA GLY A 97 -12.10 22.77 -17.21
C GLY A 97 -12.54 21.29 -17.23
N THR A 98 -11.62 20.35 -16.97
CA THR A 98 -11.90 18.92 -16.98
C THR A 98 -11.78 18.33 -15.59
N THR A 99 -12.64 17.36 -15.27
CA THR A 99 -12.53 16.55 -14.06
C THR A 99 -12.39 15.09 -14.44
N ASP A 100 -11.66 14.34 -13.62
CA ASP A 100 -11.65 12.89 -13.66
C ASP A 100 -12.14 12.31 -12.34
N GLY A 101 -12.58 11.06 -12.38
CA GLY A 101 -12.84 10.30 -11.15
C GLY A 101 -11.52 10.06 -10.40
N LEU A 102 -11.54 10.13 -9.07
CA LEU A 102 -10.32 9.98 -8.25
C LEU A 102 -9.58 8.67 -8.56
N HIS A 103 -10.33 7.59 -8.78
CA HIS A 103 -9.76 6.29 -9.16
C HIS A 103 -9.03 6.34 -10.50
N ASN A 104 -9.51 7.12 -11.48
CA ASN A 104 -8.84 7.29 -12.76
C ASN A 104 -7.54 8.07 -12.62
N ILE A 105 -7.53 9.11 -11.77
CA ILE A 105 -6.32 9.91 -11.49
C ILE A 105 -5.25 9.01 -10.87
N GLU A 106 -5.60 8.27 -9.81
CA GLU A 106 -4.69 7.34 -9.15
C GLU A 106 -4.15 6.27 -10.10
N ALA A 107 -5.02 5.67 -10.92
CA ALA A 107 -4.64 4.63 -11.87
C ALA A 107 -3.70 5.16 -12.98
N ASN A 108 -3.88 6.41 -13.42
CA ASN A 108 -3.00 7.02 -14.41
C ASN A 108 -1.64 7.38 -13.81
N LEU A 109 -1.63 8.01 -12.64
CA LEU A 109 -0.39 8.44 -11.99
C LEU A 109 0.46 7.27 -11.51
N SER A 110 -0.15 6.20 -10.99
CA SER A 110 0.59 5.04 -10.47
C SER A 110 1.29 4.20 -11.54
N ARG A 111 1.01 4.44 -12.82
CA ARG A 111 1.63 3.72 -13.96
C ARG A 111 2.78 4.50 -14.59
N ARG A 112 3.12 5.66 -14.05
CA ARG A 112 4.10 6.57 -14.62
C ARG A 112 5.42 6.42 -13.89
N ASP A 113 6.49 6.22 -14.65
CA ASP A 113 7.85 6.05 -14.13
C ASP A 113 8.44 7.37 -13.58
N ASP A 114 7.88 8.52 -13.97
CA ASP A 114 8.31 9.85 -13.54
C ASP A 114 7.54 10.38 -12.32
N VAL A 115 6.57 9.62 -11.80
CA VAL A 115 5.71 9.98 -10.65
C VAL A 115 5.94 9.02 -9.49
N LEU A 116 6.17 9.58 -8.31
CA LEU A 116 6.32 8.87 -7.05
C LEU A 116 5.07 9.05 -6.16
N LEU A 117 4.67 7.97 -5.49
CA LEU A 117 3.70 8.02 -4.39
C LEU A 117 4.38 8.57 -3.13
N ALA A 118 4.07 9.83 -2.78
CA ALA A 118 4.65 10.54 -1.64
C ALA A 118 3.81 10.43 -0.34
N GLY A 119 2.64 9.79 -0.41
CA GLY A 119 1.72 9.63 0.72
C GLY A 119 0.49 8.83 0.32
N SER A 120 -0.42 8.58 1.28
CA SER A 120 -1.72 7.99 0.97
C SER A 120 -2.49 8.87 -0.02
N ARG A 121 -2.61 8.40 -1.27
CA ARG A 121 -3.24 9.15 -2.38
C ARG A 121 -2.56 10.49 -2.68
N THR A 122 -1.29 10.62 -2.34
CA THR A 122 -0.46 11.81 -2.59
C THR A 122 0.64 11.46 -3.58
N PHE A 123 0.76 12.24 -4.65
CA PHE A 123 1.69 12.00 -5.75
C PHE A 123 2.64 13.18 -5.91
N CYS A 124 3.86 12.91 -6.36
CA CYS A 124 4.89 13.92 -6.63
C CYS A 124 5.67 13.51 -7.88
N LEU A 125 6.15 14.46 -8.68
CA LEU A 125 7.12 14.14 -9.72
C LEU A 125 8.50 13.95 -9.10
N TYR A 126 9.31 13.06 -9.66
CA TYR A 126 10.69 12.85 -9.19
C TYR A 126 11.50 14.15 -9.17
N GLU A 127 11.36 14.98 -10.21
CA GLU A 127 12.05 16.27 -10.31
C GLU A 127 11.63 17.25 -9.19
N ASN A 128 10.44 17.11 -8.64
CA ASN A 128 9.91 17.94 -7.55
C ASN A 128 10.25 17.38 -6.15
N LEU A 129 10.85 16.19 -6.06
CA LEU A 129 11.28 15.65 -4.77
C LEU A 129 12.46 16.41 -4.20
N GLY A 130 13.26 17.09 -5.04
CA GLY A 130 14.45 17.83 -4.63
C GLY A 130 15.63 16.94 -4.24
N VAL A 131 15.62 15.67 -4.65
CA VAL A 131 16.65 14.68 -4.33
C VAL A 131 17.37 14.26 -5.60
N SER A 132 18.69 14.37 -5.61
CA SER A 132 19.54 14.03 -6.76
C SER A 132 19.54 12.52 -7.04
N SER A 133 19.93 12.14 -8.26
CA SER A 133 20.10 10.72 -8.65
C SER A 133 21.13 9.99 -7.79
N ASP A 134 22.17 10.69 -7.34
CA ASP A 134 23.23 10.15 -6.50
C ASP A 134 22.68 9.85 -5.11
N SER A 135 21.94 10.80 -4.53
CA SER A 135 21.20 10.60 -3.28
C SER A 135 20.19 9.45 -3.36
N ILE A 136 19.42 9.35 -4.46
CA ILE A 136 18.49 8.23 -4.70
C ILE A 136 19.26 6.90 -4.71
N SER A 137 20.43 6.86 -5.35
CA SER A 137 21.27 5.66 -5.41
C SER A 137 21.83 5.29 -4.04
N GLU A 138 22.25 6.27 -3.23
CA GLU A 138 22.69 6.06 -1.85
C GLU A 138 21.55 5.51 -0.98
N ILE A 139 20.34 6.07 -1.09
CA ILE A 139 19.16 5.61 -0.35
C ILE A 139 18.87 4.14 -0.68
N ARG A 140 18.86 3.80 -1.98
CA ARG A 140 18.69 2.43 -2.45
C ARG A 140 19.76 1.54 -1.85
N GLU A 141 21.04 1.83 -2.07
CA GLU A 141 22.11 0.95 -1.60
C GLU A 141 22.14 0.79 -0.08
N THR A 142 21.87 1.86 0.67
CA THR A 142 21.76 1.81 2.14
C THR A 142 20.63 0.90 2.59
N ALA A 143 19.44 1.02 2.00
CA ALA A 143 18.30 0.17 2.31
C ALA A 143 18.54 -1.29 1.88
N PHE A 144 19.18 -1.51 0.73
CA PHE A 144 19.50 -2.85 0.21
C PHE A 144 20.35 -3.62 1.23
N ASN A 145 21.46 -3.02 1.65
CA ASN A 145 22.40 -3.65 2.56
C ASN A 145 21.78 -3.97 3.92
N TYR A 146 20.93 -3.08 4.45
CA TYR A 146 20.22 -3.33 5.70
C TYR A 146 19.21 -4.47 5.58
N ILE A 147 18.33 -4.45 4.57
CA ILE A 147 17.30 -5.48 4.38
C ILE A 147 17.96 -6.84 4.09
N ASN A 148 19.02 -6.86 3.27
CA ASN A 148 19.76 -8.08 2.97
C ASN A 148 20.38 -8.69 4.23
N LYS A 149 20.95 -7.86 5.11
CA LYS A 149 21.51 -8.29 6.40
C LYS A 149 20.43 -8.84 7.33
N MET A 150 19.24 -8.25 7.35
CA MET A 150 18.11 -8.75 8.15
C MET A 150 17.54 -10.05 7.62
N GLY A 151 17.69 -10.33 6.32
CA GLY A 151 17.17 -11.55 5.69
C GLY A 151 15.65 -11.65 5.69
N ASP A 152 14.93 -10.55 5.90
CA ASP A 152 13.49 -10.51 6.02
C ASP A 152 12.90 -9.18 5.52
N TYR A 153 11.60 -9.16 5.29
CA TYR A 153 10.84 -7.96 4.96
C TYR A 153 10.86 -6.95 6.12
N VAL A 154 10.93 -5.65 5.80
CA VAL A 154 11.02 -4.56 6.77
C VAL A 154 10.06 -3.43 6.40
N ARG A 155 9.33 -2.90 7.38
CA ARG A 155 8.48 -1.73 7.15
C ARG A 155 9.30 -0.48 6.86
N ALA A 156 8.84 0.34 5.93
CA ALA A 156 9.46 1.60 5.56
C ALA A 156 9.64 2.54 6.76
N ASN A 157 8.69 2.55 7.70
CA ASN A 157 8.81 3.33 8.95
C ASN A 157 10.07 2.97 9.74
N ILE A 158 10.35 1.68 9.86
CA ILE A 158 11.51 1.17 10.62
C ILE A 158 12.80 1.48 9.87
N LEU A 159 12.80 1.35 8.53
CA LEU A 159 13.94 1.75 7.71
C LEU A 159 14.23 3.25 7.85
N CYS A 160 13.21 4.11 7.77
CA CYS A 160 13.35 5.54 8.01
C CYS A 160 13.91 5.83 9.40
N GLU A 161 13.35 5.22 10.45
CA GLU A 161 13.81 5.43 11.82
C GLU A 161 15.26 4.98 12.02
N LYS A 162 15.62 3.79 11.54
CA LYS A 162 16.95 3.18 11.77
C LYS A 162 18.05 3.75 10.87
N LEU A 163 17.73 4.13 9.64
CA LEU A 163 18.73 4.49 8.62
C LEU A 163 18.74 5.98 8.29
N PHE A 164 17.60 6.66 8.43
CA PHE A 164 17.40 7.99 7.85
C PHE A 164 16.86 9.05 8.82
N ALA A 165 16.59 8.73 10.09
CA ALA A 165 15.93 9.64 11.04
C ALA A 165 16.64 10.99 11.22
N GLN A 166 17.97 11.00 11.13
CA GLN A 166 18.81 12.19 11.26
C GLN A 166 19.56 12.55 9.97
N LYS A 167 19.20 11.91 8.84
CA LYS A 167 19.81 12.19 7.54
C LYS A 167 18.87 13.03 6.70
N THR A 168 19.45 14.00 6.01
CA THR A 168 18.81 14.69 4.90
C THR A 168 19.58 14.37 3.62
N PHE A 169 18.86 14.28 2.52
CA PHE A 169 19.41 14.06 1.20
C PHE A 169 19.07 15.29 0.38
N ASP A 170 20.08 16.07 -0.01
CA ASP A 170 19.89 17.34 -0.71
C ASP A 170 18.95 18.32 0.02
N GLY A 171 18.97 18.29 1.36
CA GLY A 171 18.12 19.11 2.22
C GLY A 171 16.72 18.53 2.49
N VAL A 172 16.39 17.39 1.90
CA VAL A 172 15.08 16.72 2.03
C VAL A 172 15.16 15.57 3.02
N GLN A 173 14.20 15.51 3.94
CA GLN A 173 14.05 14.38 4.86
C GLN A 173 13.18 13.30 4.20
N ILE A 174 13.72 12.08 4.13
CA ILE A 174 13.02 10.95 3.49
C ILE A 174 11.93 10.39 4.41
N THR A 175 10.68 10.48 3.96
CA THR A 175 9.54 9.87 4.65
C THR A 175 9.38 8.39 4.24
N PRO A 176 8.62 7.58 5.01
CA PRO A 176 8.35 6.18 4.66
C PRO A 176 7.70 6.00 3.28
N TYR A 177 6.90 6.96 2.83
CA TYR A 177 6.26 6.92 1.51
C TYR A 177 7.25 7.25 0.40
N ASN A 178 8.09 8.29 0.59
CA ASN A 178 9.16 8.58 -0.38
C ASN A 178 10.12 7.41 -0.50
N LEU A 179 10.49 6.80 0.62
CA LEU A 179 11.32 5.61 0.63
C LEU A 179 10.66 4.46 -0.15
N LEU A 180 9.37 4.20 0.10
CA LEU A 180 8.64 3.15 -0.63
C LEU A 180 8.70 3.39 -2.15
N GLY A 181 8.39 4.60 -2.61
CA GLY A 181 8.41 4.93 -4.03
C GLY A 181 9.80 4.81 -4.64
N ILE A 182 10.83 5.38 -3.98
CA ILE A 182 12.23 5.31 -4.43
C ILE A 182 12.69 3.86 -4.62
N LEU A 183 12.32 2.98 -3.66
CA LEU A 183 12.73 1.58 -3.67
C LEU A 183 11.87 0.72 -4.61
N GLN A 184 10.58 1.06 -4.82
CA GLN A 184 9.69 0.34 -5.73
C GLN A 184 10.19 0.37 -7.17
N ASP A 185 10.85 1.45 -7.58
CA ASP A 185 11.38 1.61 -8.93
C ASP A 185 12.72 0.90 -9.16
N ASP A 186 13.30 0.31 -8.11
CA ASP A 186 14.50 -0.51 -8.20
C ASP A 186 14.13 -2.00 -8.25
N SER A 187 14.50 -2.65 -9.35
CA SER A 187 14.15 -4.05 -9.65
C SER A 187 14.60 -5.08 -8.62
N ARG A 188 15.51 -4.71 -7.70
CA ARG A 188 15.99 -5.56 -6.60
C ARG A 188 14.96 -5.71 -5.48
N TYR A 189 14.03 -4.77 -5.35
CA TYR A 189 13.06 -4.74 -4.26
C TYR A 189 11.72 -5.35 -4.66
N ILE A 190 10.94 -5.66 -3.62
CA ILE A 190 9.52 -5.97 -3.72
C ILE A 190 8.79 -5.20 -2.62
N THR A 191 7.72 -4.49 -2.98
CA THR A 191 6.87 -3.78 -2.04
C THR A 191 5.56 -4.53 -1.83
N LYS A 192 5.00 -4.46 -0.61
CA LYS A 192 3.73 -5.09 -0.22
C LYS A 192 2.82 -4.08 0.52
N PRO A 193 1.50 -4.34 0.56
CA PRO A 193 0.56 -3.46 1.26
C PRO A 193 0.99 -3.18 2.71
N GLY A 194 0.80 -1.95 3.17
CA GLY A 194 1.21 -1.53 4.52
C GLY A 194 2.65 -1.01 4.63
N LEU A 195 3.19 -0.47 3.52
CA LEU A 195 4.54 0.11 3.42
C LEU A 195 5.65 -0.90 3.73
N ILE A 196 5.52 -2.15 3.27
CA ILE A 196 6.55 -3.14 3.55
C ILE A 196 7.42 -3.39 2.34
N ILE A 197 8.73 -3.48 2.59
CA ILE A 197 9.79 -3.57 1.61
C ILE A 197 10.60 -4.84 1.91
N GLY A 198 10.79 -5.67 0.89
CA GLY A 198 11.69 -6.81 0.92
C GLY A 198 12.58 -6.83 -0.31
N LEU A 199 13.46 -7.81 -0.38
CA LEU A 199 14.26 -8.08 -1.58
C LEU A 199 13.57 -9.15 -2.42
N LYS A 200 13.69 -9.02 -3.74
CA LYS A 200 13.11 -9.97 -4.70
C LYS A 200 13.65 -11.39 -4.52
N THR A 201 14.88 -11.51 -4.01
CA THR A 201 15.53 -12.79 -3.65
C THR A 201 14.82 -13.54 -2.51
N PHE A 202 14.02 -12.86 -1.69
CA PHE A 202 13.26 -13.50 -0.59
C PHE A 202 12.02 -14.25 -1.08
N GLY A 203 11.65 -14.13 -2.37
CA GLY A 203 10.46 -14.76 -2.94
C GLY A 203 9.14 -14.16 -2.40
N ASN A 204 8.01 -14.82 -2.66
CA ASN A 204 6.68 -14.35 -2.24
C ASN A 204 6.37 -14.57 -0.75
N THR A 205 7.30 -15.15 -0.01
CA THR A 205 7.21 -15.58 1.39
C THR A 205 7.14 -14.38 2.34
N TRP A 206 5.98 -13.72 2.34
CA TRP A 206 5.52 -12.93 3.48
C TRP A 206 5.08 -13.92 4.58
N GLN A 207 6.04 -14.54 5.27
CA GLN A 207 5.77 -15.57 6.28
C GLN A 207 5.31 -14.98 7.63
N LEU A 208 4.48 -13.94 7.59
CA LEU A 208 3.87 -13.43 8.81
C LEU A 208 2.91 -14.47 9.40
N GLN A 209 2.20 -15.21 8.56
CA GLN A 209 1.31 -16.30 8.97
C GLN A 209 2.10 -17.40 9.66
N ASP A 210 3.11 -17.96 8.98
CA ASP A 210 3.98 -19.01 9.53
C ASP A 210 4.65 -18.58 10.85
N ALA A 211 5.13 -17.34 10.95
CA ALA A 211 5.74 -16.83 12.18
C ALA A 211 4.70 -16.69 13.33
N ILE A 212 3.50 -16.20 13.04
CA ILE A 212 2.42 -16.14 14.03
C ILE A 212 2.02 -17.56 14.46
N GLU A 213 1.92 -18.49 13.50
CA GLU A 213 1.60 -19.89 13.71
C GLU A 213 2.61 -20.57 14.64
N GLU A 214 3.90 -20.43 14.32
CA GLU A 214 5.01 -20.99 15.12
C GLU A 214 5.01 -20.45 16.55
N ILE A 215 4.80 -19.13 16.73
CA ILE A 215 4.72 -18.53 18.06
C ILE A 215 3.59 -19.15 18.89
N VAL A 216 2.39 -19.29 18.30
CA VAL A 216 1.25 -19.88 19.01
C VAL A 216 1.43 -21.38 19.26
N GLN A 217 2.04 -22.11 18.33
CA GLN A 217 2.38 -23.53 18.53
C GLN A 217 3.37 -23.73 19.68
N ASN A 218 4.34 -22.83 19.83
CA ASN A 218 5.40 -22.95 20.84
C ASN A 218 5.02 -22.35 22.21
N HIS A 219 4.11 -21.37 22.25
CA HIS A 219 3.80 -20.59 23.46
C HIS A 219 2.30 -20.58 23.84
N GLY A 220 1.44 -21.29 23.11
CA GLY A 220 0.02 -21.38 23.39
C GLY A 220 -0.29 -21.99 24.76
N PRO A 221 -1.34 -21.54 25.48
CA PRO A 221 -2.25 -20.44 25.14
C PRO A 221 -1.61 -19.06 25.29
N ILE A 222 -1.76 -18.19 24.29
CA ILE A 222 -1.09 -16.88 24.25
C ILE A 222 -2.01 -15.75 23.77
N HIS A 223 -1.90 -14.58 24.41
CA HIS A 223 -2.63 -13.37 24.03
C HIS A 223 -2.01 -12.72 22.78
N THR A 224 -2.84 -12.13 21.91
CA THR A 224 -2.43 -11.45 20.66
C THR A 224 -1.32 -10.41 20.86
N ARG A 225 -1.39 -9.62 21.94
CA ARG A 225 -0.29 -8.72 22.34
C ARG A 225 1.01 -9.43 22.67
N ALA A 226 0.96 -10.57 23.34
CA ALA A 226 2.16 -11.34 23.63
C ALA A 226 2.74 -11.95 22.35
N VAL A 227 1.91 -12.35 21.38
CA VAL A 227 2.39 -12.76 20.05
C VAL A 227 3.15 -11.62 19.36
N LEU A 228 2.66 -10.38 19.43
CA LEU A 228 3.38 -9.21 18.89
C LEU A 228 4.76 -9.05 19.52
N ASN A 229 4.90 -9.29 20.82
CA ASN A 229 6.20 -9.19 21.51
C ASN A 229 7.20 -10.29 21.10
N HIS A 230 6.72 -11.42 20.56
CA HIS A 230 7.57 -12.50 20.04
C HIS A 230 7.86 -12.34 18.55
N LEU A 231 7.14 -11.45 17.84
CA LEU A 231 7.44 -11.16 16.45
C LEU A 231 8.72 -10.33 16.36
N PRO A 232 9.55 -10.57 15.34
CA PRO A 232 10.74 -9.77 15.07
C PRO A 232 10.44 -8.25 15.04
N GLU A 233 11.27 -7.44 15.71
CA GLU A 233 11.06 -5.98 15.85
C GLU A 233 11.00 -5.22 14.51
N ASN A 234 11.54 -5.81 13.43
CA ASN A 234 11.43 -5.28 12.06
C ASN A 234 10.00 -5.36 11.50
N ARG A 235 9.03 -5.91 12.25
CA ARG A 235 7.63 -6.10 11.85
C ARG A 235 6.69 -5.29 12.76
N MET A 236 6.27 -4.10 12.32
CA MET A 236 5.23 -3.34 13.02
C MET A 236 3.83 -3.90 12.70
N VAL A 237 3.41 -4.99 13.34
CA VAL A 237 2.16 -5.68 13.02
C VAL A 237 1.01 -5.15 13.90
N PRO A 238 -0.12 -4.69 13.33
CA PRO A 238 -1.29 -4.36 14.13
C PRO A 238 -1.85 -5.60 14.84
N GLU A 239 -2.30 -5.45 16.09
CA GLU A 239 -2.89 -6.56 16.87
C GLU A 239 -4.09 -7.22 16.16
N VAL A 240 -4.86 -6.42 15.41
CA VAL A 240 -5.99 -6.88 14.60
C VAL A 240 -5.54 -7.85 13.49
N THR A 241 -4.35 -7.65 12.92
CA THR A 241 -3.79 -8.55 11.90
C THR A 241 -3.49 -9.92 12.50
N VAL A 242 -2.86 -9.96 13.68
CA VAL A 242 -2.61 -11.21 14.40
C VAL A 242 -3.92 -11.93 14.72
N SER A 243 -4.89 -11.18 15.26
CA SER A 243 -6.22 -11.71 15.57
C SER A 243 -6.92 -12.29 14.34
N THR A 244 -6.78 -11.64 13.18
CA THR A 244 -7.39 -12.10 11.93
C THR A 244 -6.75 -13.39 11.43
N VAL A 245 -5.42 -13.44 11.38
CA VAL A 245 -4.66 -14.65 11.00
C VAL A 245 -5.07 -15.83 11.88
N LEU A 246 -5.03 -15.67 13.20
CA LEU A 246 -5.35 -16.75 14.14
C LEU A 246 -6.84 -17.15 14.13
N ARG A 247 -7.75 -16.19 13.91
CA ARG A 247 -9.17 -16.47 13.81
C ARG A 247 -9.50 -17.29 12.55
N ASP A 248 -8.84 -16.99 11.44
CA ASP A 248 -9.15 -17.59 10.15
C ASP A 248 -8.38 -18.91 9.92
N HIS A 249 -7.35 -19.18 10.74
CA HIS A 249 -6.58 -20.43 10.69
C HIS A 249 -7.32 -21.62 11.34
N SER A 250 -7.31 -22.78 10.66
CA SER A 250 -8.14 -23.93 11.02
C SER A 250 -7.65 -24.73 12.25
N ASP A 251 -6.37 -24.59 12.59
CA ASP A 251 -5.73 -25.35 13.68
C ASP A 251 -5.59 -24.54 14.98
N PHE A 252 -6.14 -23.33 15.03
CA PHE A 252 -6.21 -22.53 16.26
C PHE A 252 -7.66 -22.28 16.69
N ILE A 253 -7.84 -22.08 17.99
CA ILE A 253 -9.10 -21.67 18.58
C ILE A 253 -8.87 -20.56 19.59
N ARG A 254 -9.83 -19.64 19.67
CA ARG A 254 -9.82 -18.60 20.70
C ARG A 254 -10.32 -19.20 22.02
N VAL A 255 -9.48 -19.16 23.05
CA VAL A 255 -9.76 -19.76 24.37
C VAL A 255 -10.17 -18.74 25.42
N ASP A 256 -9.86 -17.46 25.20
CA ASP A 256 -10.27 -16.31 26.00
C ASP A 256 -10.25 -15.03 25.12
N PRO A 257 -10.82 -13.89 25.57
CA PRO A 257 -10.73 -12.64 24.83
C PRO A 257 -9.28 -12.28 24.46
N GLY A 258 -8.98 -12.29 23.15
CA GLY A 258 -7.63 -12.00 22.64
C GLY A 258 -6.61 -13.15 22.78
N THR A 259 -6.98 -14.29 23.36
CA THR A 259 -6.06 -15.41 23.61
C THR A 259 -6.38 -16.60 22.72
N TYR A 260 -5.34 -17.15 22.07
CA TYR A 260 -5.45 -18.27 21.14
C TYR A 260 -4.56 -19.42 21.57
N ASP A 261 -5.00 -20.63 21.23
CA ASP A 261 -4.27 -21.87 21.46
C ASP A 261 -4.50 -22.84 20.30
N THR A 262 -3.67 -23.89 20.23
CA THR A 262 -3.77 -24.96 19.25
C THR A 262 -4.95 -25.89 19.53
N ILE A 263 -5.58 -26.39 18.46
CA ILE A 263 -6.60 -27.44 18.57
C ILE A 263 -6.04 -28.69 19.26
N GLY A 264 -4.77 -29.02 19.03
CA GLY A 264 -4.11 -30.16 19.67
C GLY A 264 -4.06 -30.03 21.19
N HIS A 265 -3.72 -28.85 21.71
CA HIS A 265 -3.66 -28.62 23.15
C HIS A 265 -5.04 -28.58 23.81
N VAL A 266 -6.02 -27.95 23.16
CA VAL A 266 -7.37 -27.76 23.72
C VAL A 266 -8.22 -29.04 23.63
N PHE A 267 -8.19 -29.72 22.49
CA PHE A 267 -9.05 -30.87 22.21
C PHE A 267 -8.34 -32.22 22.23
N GLY A 268 -7.00 -32.23 22.41
CA GLY A 268 -6.15 -33.41 22.27
C GLY A 268 -5.79 -33.73 20.82
N SER A 269 -6.77 -33.64 19.90
CA SER A 269 -6.55 -33.86 18.47
C SER A 269 -7.67 -33.25 17.61
N LYS A 270 -7.37 -33.07 16.32
CA LYS A 270 -8.37 -32.64 15.32
C LYS A 270 -9.54 -33.64 15.20
N SER A 271 -9.25 -34.94 15.28
CA SER A 271 -10.29 -35.99 15.26
C SER A 271 -11.23 -35.91 16.46
N GLN A 272 -10.72 -35.60 17.66
CA GLN A 272 -11.56 -35.44 18.85
C GLN A 272 -12.46 -34.20 18.74
N LYS A 273 -11.92 -33.08 18.22
CA LYS A 273 -12.71 -31.88 17.90
C LYS A 273 -13.85 -32.21 16.92
N ASP A 274 -13.55 -32.89 15.82
CA ASP A 274 -14.53 -33.20 14.78
C ASP A 274 -15.61 -34.19 15.27
N THR A 275 -15.22 -35.12 16.16
CA THR A 275 -16.16 -36.01 16.86
C THR A 275 -17.10 -35.22 17.76
N LEU A 276 -16.59 -34.28 18.55
CA LEU A 276 -17.40 -33.40 19.40
C LEU A 276 -18.38 -32.56 18.57
N ILE A 277 -17.93 -31.96 17.47
CA ILE A 277 -18.80 -31.19 16.55
C ILE A 277 -19.93 -32.09 16.01
N SER A 278 -19.61 -33.32 15.60
CA SER A 278 -20.60 -34.28 15.10
C SER A 278 -21.63 -34.67 16.16
N GLN A 279 -21.19 -34.88 17.40
CA GLN A 279 -22.09 -35.18 18.54
C GLN A 279 -23.04 -34.02 18.83
N VAL A 280 -22.50 -32.79 18.92
CA VAL A 280 -23.31 -31.59 19.12
C VAL A 280 -24.29 -31.38 17.97
N ARG A 281 -23.85 -31.57 16.72
CA ARG A 281 -24.71 -31.46 15.54
C ARG A 281 -25.91 -32.40 15.63
N ASN A 282 -25.69 -33.66 15.97
CA ASN A 282 -26.77 -34.65 16.12
C ASN A 282 -27.79 -34.26 17.20
N GLU A 283 -27.36 -33.59 18.27
CA GLU A 283 -28.26 -33.03 19.26
C GLU A 283 -29.06 -31.85 18.69
N LEU A 284 -28.39 -30.93 18.01
CA LEU A 284 -29.02 -29.73 17.44
C LEU A 284 -29.99 -30.03 16.28
N VAL A 285 -29.87 -31.19 15.62
CA VAL A 285 -30.91 -31.71 14.71
C VAL A 285 -32.24 -31.93 15.45
N ARG A 286 -32.17 -32.42 16.70
CA ARG A 286 -33.36 -32.79 17.48
C ARG A 286 -34.03 -31.57 18.08
N GLN A 287 -33.23 -30.64 18.60
CA GLN A 287 -33.72 -29.46 19.30
C GLN A 287 -32.65 -28.37 19.43
N LYS A 288 -33.08 -27.11 19.48
CA LYS A 288 -32.21 -25.99 19.84
C LYS A 288 -31.84 -26.07 21.32
N GLU A 289 -30.55 -25.93 21.63
CA GLU A 289 -30.04 -26.05 23.00
C GLU A 289 -29.12 -24.89 23.39
N SER A 290 -29.02 -24.62 24.70
CA SER A 290 -28.09 -23.61 25.22
C SER A 290 -26.66 -24.16 25.32
N GLU A 291 -25.67 -23.26 25.27
CA GLU A 291 -24.25 -23.62 25.39
C GLU A 291 -23.96 -24.37 26.69
N GLY A 292 -24.49 -23.92 27.83
CA GLY A 292 -24.29 -24.60 29.12
C GLY A 292 -24.79 -26.06 29.13
N VAL A 293 -25.95 -26.34 28.53
CA VAL A 293 -26.48 -27.72 28.44
C VAL A 293 -25.58 -28.59 27.56
N LEU A 294 -25.13 -28.06 26.43
CA LEU A 294 -24.22 -28.77 25.53
C LEU A 294 -22.85 -29.01 26.19
N TYR A 295 -22.35 -28.04 26.96
CA TYR A 295 -21.07 -28.13 27.66
C TYR A 295 -21.10 -29.23 28.73
N THR A 296 -22.08 -29.22 29.64
CA THR A 296 -22.20 -30.26 30.67
C THR A 296 -22.38 -31.65 30.08
N ARG A 297 -23.08 -31.77 28.95
CA ARG A 297 -23.35 -33.08 28.33
C ARG A 297 -22.14 -33.66 27.59
N TYR A 298 -21.39 -32.83 26.87
CA TYR A 298 -20.40 -33.30 25.90
C TYR A 298 -18.95 -32.94 26.26
N VAL A 299 -18.74 -31.95 27.13
CA VAL A 299 -17.42 -31.41 27.45
C VAL A 299 -16.99 -31.72 28.88
N GLU A 300 -17.87 -31.48 29.84
CA GLU A 300 -17.57 -31.60 31.27
C GLU A 300 -17.07 -33.01 31.62
N GLY A 301 -15.89 -33.09 32.24
CA GLY A 301 -15.23 -34.34 32.59
C GLY A 301 -14.55 -35.10 31.44
N ARG A 302 -14.63 -34.62 30.19
CA ARG A 302 -14.02 -35.28 29.00
C ARG A 302 -12.85 -34.51 28.40
N PHE A 303 -12.88 -33.18 28.47
CA PHE A 303 -11.82 -32.32 27.94
C PHE A 303 -11.28 -31.44 29.06
N GLN A 304 -10.03 -31.66 29.46
CA GLN A 304 -9.42 -30.95 30.60
C GLN A 304 -9.07 -29.49 30.27
N ASN A 305 -8.76 -29.20 29.01
CA ASN A 305 -8.29 -27.88 28.55
C ASN A 305 -9.37 -27.09 27.79
N LEU A 306 -10.58 -27.64 27.62
CA LEU A 306 -11.67 -26.99 26.92
C LEU A 306 -12.58 -26.26 27.91
N ASN A 307 -12.39 -24.95 28.07
CA ASN A 307 -13.25 -24.12 28.91
C ASN A 307 -14.55 -23.70 28.18
N HIS A 308 -15.49 -23.12 28.92
CA HIS A 308 -16.77 -22.61 28.37
C HIS A 308 -16.58 -21.61 27.22
N PHE A 309 -15.57 -20.74 27.29
CA PHE A 309 -15.34 -19.72 26.28
C PHE A 309 -14.85 -20.33 24.94
N ALA A 310 -13.90 -21.25 25.01
CA ALA A 310 -13.38 -22.02 23.89
C ALA A 310 -14.49 -22.88 23.27
N PHE A 311 -15.32 -23.51 24.10
CA PHE A 311 -16.46 -24.29 23.62
C PHE A 311 -17.50 -23.41 22.92
N ARG A 312 -17.86 -22.26 23.50
CA ARG A 312 -18.75 -21.29 22.86
C ARG A 312 -18.19 -20.81 21.53
N THR A 313 -16.89 -20.49 21.47
CA THR A 313 -16.20 -20.09 20.23
C THR A 313 -16.28 -21.21 19.17
N LEU A 314 -16.13 -22.48 19.58
CA LEU A 314 -16.30 -23.63 18.69
C LEU A 314 -17.73 -23.67 18.14
N LEU A 315 -18.74 -23.48 19.00
CA LEU A 315 -20.15 -23.50 18.58
C LEU A 315 -20.47 -22.37 17.61
N GLU A 316 -20.05 -21.14 17.91
CA GLU A 316 -20.27 -19.95 17.06
C GLU A 316 -19.62 -20.08 15.68
N ARG A 317 -18.52 -20.82 15.58
CA ARG A 317 -17.86 -21.12 14.29
C ARG A 317 -18.61 -22.17 13.44
N ASN A 318 -19.42 -23.02 14.05
CA ASN A 318 -19.99 -24.20 13.38
C ASN A 318 -21.52 -24.21 13.30
N PHE A 319 -22.21 -23.40 14.11
CA PHE A 319 -23.66 -23.42 14.29
C PHE A 319 -24.24 -22.01 14.39
N LYS A 320 -25.54 -21.87 14.10
CA LYS A 320 -26.24 -20.60 14.18
C LYS A 320 -26.66 -20.30 15.62
N VAL A 321 -26.46 -19.05 16.05
CA VAL A 321 -26.90 -18.57 17.36
C VAL A 321 -28.21 -17.79 17.22
N ASP A 322 -29.20 -18.17 18.02
CA ASP A 322 -30.42 -17.40 18.23
C ASP A 322 -30.20 -16.42 19.39
N TYR A 323 -29.84 -15.19 19.08
CA TYR A 323 -29.51 -14.17 20.09
C TYR A 323 -30.68 -13.81 21.01
N SER A 324 -31.92 -14.08 20.61
CA SER A 324 -33.10 -13.83 21.47
C SER A 324 -33.24 -14.85 22.60
N THR A 325 -32.73 -16.06 22.39
CA THR A 325 -32.84 -17.18 23.34
C THR A 325 -31.50 -17.68 23.86
N GLY A 326 -30.38 -17.23 23.27
CA GLY A 326 -29.04 -17.72 23.56
C GLY A 326 -28.80 -19.18 23.15
N LYS A 327 -29.68 -19.74 22.31
CA LYS A 327 -29.63 -21.14 21.88
C LYS A 327 -28.95 -21.32 20.53
N PHE A 328 -28.30 -22.46 20.36
CA PHE A 328 -27.65 -22.86 19.12
C PHE A 328 -28.59 -23.76 18.29
N GLY A 329 -28.46 -23.70 16.97
CA GLY A 329 -29.20 -24.55 16.04
C GLY A 329 -28.45 -24.79 14.73
N LEU A 330 -29.01 -25.65 13.89
CA LEU A 330 -28.51 -25.83 12.52
C LEU A 330 -28.92 -24.63 11.64
N ASN A 331 -28.11 -24.38 10.61
CA ASN A 331 -28.39 -23.37 9.60
C ASN A 331 -29.68 -23.67 8.83
#